data_AF-A0A7V9KA59-F1
#
_entry.id   AF-A0A7V9KA59-F1
#
_cell.length_a   1.000
_cell.length_b   1.000
_cell.length_c   1.000
_cell.angle_alpha   90.00
_cell.angle_beta   90.00
_cell.angle_gamma   90.00
#
_symmetry.space_group_name_H-M   'P 1'
#
loop_
_entity.id
_entity.type
_entity.pdbx_description
1 polymer ?
#
loop_
_entity_poly.entity_id
_entity_poly.type
_entity_poly.pdbx_seq_one_letter_code
_entity_poly.pdbx_strand_id
1 'polypeptide(L)'
;NRATRDRTLRTLAGRVRKFGNDPVEDDRGAMRREAMNYPIQGSSADIAKLALAYIRRDLQDMDARLVNSIHDEFVVECREDLADEVSEKMRGAMTKAGERILEKVPVEVEIVVSREWTK
;
A
#
# COMPACT_ATOMS: atom_id res chain seq x y z
N ASN A 1 -0.28 -17.73 -18.97
CA ASN A 1 0.06 -16.32 -18.68
C ASN A 1 1.57 -16.23 -18.41
N ARG A 2 2.14 -15.05 -18.10
CA ARG A 2 3.59 -14.92 -17.79
C ARG A 2 4.03 -15.78 -16.60
N ALA A 3 3.16 -16.04 -15.62
CA ALA A 3 3.47 -16.91 -14.49
C ALA A 3 3.77 -18.35 -14.90
N THR A 4 3.01 -18.92 -15.83
CA THR A 4 3.19 -20.30 -16.29
C THR A 4 4.29 -20.48 -17.32
N ARG A 5 4.64 -19.40 -18.06
CA ARG A 5 5.67 -19.43 -19.10
C ARG A 5 7.03 -18.96 -18.58
N ASP A 6 7.03 -17.83 -17.88
CA ASP A 6 8.23 -17.11 -17.45
C ASP A 6 8.52 -17.35 -15.95
N ARG A 7 7.74 -18.21 -15.27
CA ARG A 7 7.77 -18.50 -13.82
C ARG A 7 7.89 -17.24 -12.95
N THR A 8 7.36 -16.12 -13.43
CA THR A 8 7.46 -14.82 -12.76
C THR A 8 6.20 -14.00 -12.90
N LEU A 9 5.97 -13.18 -11.88
CA LEU A 9 4.91 -12.18 -11.78
C LEU A 9 5.51 -10.84 -11.39
N ARG A 10 4.82 -9.75 -11.74
CA ARG A 10 5.23 -8.38 -11.41
C ARG A 10 4.05 -7.56 -10.94
N THR A 11 4.31 -6.69 -9.97
CA THR A 11 3.41 -5.60 -9.59
C THR A 11 3.53 -4.43 -10.57
N LEU A 12 2.65 -3.44 -10.48
CA LEU A 12 2.73 -2.21 -11.26
C LEU A 12 4.01 -1.42 -10.97
N ALA A 13 4.51 -1.45 -9.72
CA ALA A 13 5.79 -0.85 -9.34
C ALA A 13 7.01 -1.71 -9.69
N GLY A 14 6.81 -2.87 -10.33
CA GLY A 14 7.89 -3.71 -10.87
C GLY A 14 8.44 -4.80 -9.95
N ARG A 15 7.90 -4.95 -8.72
CA ARG A 15 8.34 -5.98 -7.76
C ARG A 15 8.04 -7.39 -8.27
N VAL A 16 9.08 -8.24 -8.29
CA VAL A 16 9.02 -9.58 -8.88
C VAL A 16 8.66 -10.64 -7.84
N ARG A 17 7.71 -11.52 -8.18
CA ARG A 17 7.51 -12.82 -7.54
C ARG A 17 7.96 -13.92 -8.48
N LYS A 18 8.90 -14.75 -8.03
CA LYS A 18 9.43 -15.90 -8.78
C LYS A 18 8.87 -17.20 -8.21
N PHE A 19 8.46 -18.13 -9.06
CA PHE A 19 8.11 -19.50 -8.64
C PHE A 19 9.35 -20.39 -8.74
N GLY A 20 9.61 -21.22 -7.73
CA GLY A 20 10.68 -22.21 -7.77
C GLY A 20 10.36 -23.34 -8.75
N ASN A 21 11.30 -24.27 -8.92
CA ASN A 21 11.19 -25.40 -9.85
C ASN A 21 10.98 -26.74 -9.14
N ASP A 22 10.65 -26.73 -7.83
CA ASP A 22 10.46 -27.96 -7.06
C ASP A 22 9.10 -28.63 -7.37
N PRO A 23 9.03 -29.98 -7.43
CA PRO A 23 7.79 -30.71 -7.71
C PRO A 23 6.66 -30.42 -6.72
N VAL A 24 7.00 -30.05 -5.48
CA VAL A 24 6.03 -29.64 -4.43
C VAL A 24 5.39 -28.29 -4.75
N GLU A 25 6.08 -27.43 -5.52
CA GLU A 25 5.62 -26.11 -5.94
C GLU A 25 4.94 -26.10 -7.33
N ASP A 26 4.84 -27.24 -8.03
CA ASP A 26 4.24 -27.33 -9.37
C ASP A 26 2.70 -27.51 -9.34
N ASP A 27 2.02 -26.95 -8.34
CA ASP A 27 0.56 -26.79 -8.37
C ASP A 27 0.20 -25.66 -9.34
N ARG A 28 -0.02 -26.03 -10.60
CA ARG A 28 -0.45 -25.12 -11.67
C ARG A 28 -1.76 -24.40 -11.36
N GLY A 29 -2.63 -24.98 -10.54
CA GLY A 29 -3.86 -24.35 -10.08
C GLY A 29 -3.57 -23.20 -9.11
N ALA A 30 -2.72 -23.44 -8.12
CA ALA A 30 -2.25 -22.39 -7.20
C ALA A 30 -1.52 -21.27 -7.92
N MET A 31 -0.58 -21.61 -8.83
CA MET A 31 0.15 -20.61 -9.61
C MET A 31 -0.78 -19.72 -10.44
N ARG A 32 -1.86 -20.30 -11.02
CA ARG A 32 -2.86 -19.52 -11.77
C ARG A 32 -3.63 -18.56 -10.86
N ARG A 33 -4.05 -19.00 -9.67
CA ARG A 33 -4.72 -18.14 -8.69
C ARG A 33 -3.82 -17.01 -8.24
N GLU A 34 -2.58 -17.32 -7.87
CA GLU A 34 -1.59 -16.31 -7.47
C GLU A 34 -1.32 -15.33 -8.61
N ALA A 35 -1.26 -15.80 -9.86
CA ALA A 35 -1.05 -14.93 -11.00
C ALA A 35 -2.18 -13.95 -11.29
N MET A 36 -3.42 -14.27 -10.88
CA MET A 36 -4.54 -13.33 -10.95
C MET A 36 -4.48 -12.33 -9.79
N ASN A 37 -4.14 -12.79 -8.59
CA ASN A 37 -4.21 -11.97 -7.37
C ASN A 37 -2.98 -11.08 -7.15
N TYR A 38 -1.77 -11.58 -7.45
CA TYR A 38 -0.51 -10.92 -7.12
C TYR A 38 -0.34 -9.54 -7.77
N PRO A 39 -0.70 -9.31 -9.06
CA PRO A 39 -0.62 -7.98 -9.64
C PRO A 39 -1.49 -6.96 -8.90
N ILE A 40 -2.61 -7.39 -8.32
CA ILE A 40 -3.53 -6.52 -7.58
C ILE A 40 -2.99 -6.30 -6.16
N GLN A 41 -2.92 -7.36 -5.36
CA GLN A 41 -2.51 -7.30 -3.95
C GLN A 41 -1.08 -6.77 -3.79
N GLY A 42 -0.19 -7.18 -4.68
CA GLY A 42 1.19 -6.73 -4.66
C GLY A 42 1.32 -5.24 -4.96
N SER A 43 0.54 -4.73 -5.93
CA SER A 43 0.56 -3.30 -6.24
C SER A 43 -0.09 -2.47 -5.12
N SER A 44 -1.17 -2.96 -4.50
CA SER A 44 -1.73 -2.33 -3.29
C SER A 44 -0.71 -2.23 -2.16
N ALA A 45 0.06 -3.30 -1.92
CA ALA A 45 1.13 -3.29 -0.92
C ALA A 45 2.28 -2.32 -1.29
N ASP A 46 2.58 -2.14 -2.57
CA ASP A 46 3.59 -1.19 -3.03
C ASP A 46 3.12 0.27 -2.82
N ILE A 47 1.85 0.57 -3.12
CA ILE A 47 1.22 1.87 -2.85
C ILE A 47 1.23 2.17 -1.35
N ALA A 48 0.76 1.22 -0.53
CA ALA A 48 0.69 1.40 0.92
C ALA A 48 2.08 1.70 1.52
N LYS A 49 3.12 0.96 1.11
CA LYS A 49 4.50 1.21 1.57
C LYS A 49 5.06 2.55 1.12
N LEU A 50 4.72 2.99 -0.09
CA LEU A 50 5.13 4.30 -0.58
C LEU A 50 4.42 5.43 0.18
N ALA A 51 3.13 5.25 0.48
CA ALA A 51 2.35 6.18 1.31
C ALA A 51 2.95 6.30 2.71
N LEU A 52 3.30 5.17 3.36
CA LEU A 52 3.99 5.17 4.66
C LEU A 52 5.30 5.96 4.63
N ALA A 53 6.10 5.83 3.55
CA ALA A 53 7.34 6.58 3.40
C ALA A 53 7.08 8.10 3.26
N TYR A 54 6.03 8.50 2.54
CA TYR A 54 5.65 9.90 2.42
C TYR A 54 5.08 10.46 3.73
N ILE A 55 4.18 9.75 4.40
CA ILE A 55 3.62 10.14 5.71
C ILE A 55 4.77 10.36 6.71
N ARG A 56 5.70 9.40 6.80
CA ARG A 56 6.84 9.53 7.72
C ARG A 56 7.69 10.75 7.42
N ARG A 57 7.93 11.07 6.15
CA ARG A 57 8.68 12.28 5.74
C ARG A 57 7.89 13.55 6.07
N ASP A 58 6.61 13.58 5.74
CA ASP A 58 5.81 14.81 5.77
C ASP A 58 5.41 15.20 7.20
N LEU A 59 5.42 14.25 8.14
CA LEU A 59 5.14 14.45 9.57
C LEU A 59 6.39 14.49 10.47
N GLN A 60 7.61 14.38 9.92
CA GLN A 60 8.84 14.15 10.71
C GLN A 60 9.14 15.24 11.75
N ASP A 61 8.73 16.47 11.51
CA ASP A 61 8.98 17.64 12.36
C ASP A 61 7.73 18.11 13.13
N MET A 62 6.67 17.30 13.11
CA MET A 62 5.41 17.59 13.80
C MET A 62 5.27 16.77 15.08
N ASP A 63 4.44 17.25 16.01
CA ASP A 63 4.00 16.46 17.16
C ASP A 63 2.90 15.46 16.73
N ALA A 64 3.30 14.55 15.85
CA ALA A 64 2.47 13.54 15.22
C ALA A 64 3.26 12.25 15.03
N ARG A 65 2.63 11.11 15.30
CA ARG A 65 3.25 9.79 15.27
C ARG A 65 2.37 8.79 14.55
N LEU A 66 2.91 8.15 13.52
CA LEU A 66 2.32 6.94 12.95
C LEU A 66 2.36 5.81 14.00
N VAL A 67 1.18 5.38 14.45
CA VAL A 67 1.02 4.37 15.51
C VAL A 67 0.59 3.00 14.97
N ASN A 68 -0.11 2.95 13.84
CA ASN A 68 -0.55 1.68 13.25
C ASN A 68 -0.67 1.74 11.72
N SER A 69 -0.60 0.56 11.09
CA SER A 69 -0.84 0.36 9.66
C SER A 69 -1.61 -0.94 9.44
N ILE A 70 -2.82 -0.85 8.91
CA ILE A 70 -3.74 -1.96 8.68
C ILE A 70 -4.08 -1.98 7.19
N HIS A 71 -3.33 -2.74 6.41
CA HIS A 71 -3.47 -2.76 4.94
C HIS A 71 -3.31 -1.36 4.32
N ASP A 72 -4.42 -0.71 3.94
CA ASP A 72 -4.53 0.63 3.35
C ASP A 72 -4.97 1.71 4.35
N GLU A 73 -5.25 1.35 5.60
CA GLU A 73 -5.55 2.26 6.71
C GLU A 73 -4.27 2.58 7.50
N PHE A 74 -4.03 3.87 7.75
CA PHE A 74 -2.92 4.34 8.58
C PHE A 74 -3.44 5.17 9.74
N VAL A 75 -2.98 4.85 10.95
CA VAL A 75 -3.40 5.53 12.17
C VAL A 75 -2.26 6.40 12.65
N VAL A 76 -2.53 7.70 12.79
CA VAL A 76 -1.60 8.70 13.33
C VAL A 76 -2.21 9.31 14.58
N GLU A 77 -1.42 9.34 15.65
CA GLU A 77 -1.73 10.11 16.85
C GLU A 77 -1.03 11.46 16.76
N CYS A 78 -1.71 12.56 17.09
CA CYS A 78 -1.13 13.90 17.05
C CYS A 78 -1.75 14.81 18.10
N ARG A 79 -1.10 15.95 18.35
CA ARG A 79 -1.67 17.01 19.19
C ARG A 79 -2.97 17.55 18.57
N GLU A 80 -3.97 17.83 19.39
CA GLU A 80 -5.34 18.14 18.94
C GLU A 80 -5.41 19.37 17.99
N ASP A 81 -4.60 20.40 18.23
CA ASP A 81 -4.49 21.60 17.39
C ASP A 81 -3.78 21.36 16.04
N LEU A 82 -3.12 20.22 15.86
CA LEU A 82 -2.46 19.83 14.60
C LEU A 82 -3.34 18.93 13.73
N ALA A 83 -4.53 18.52 14.19
CA ALA A 83 -5.35 17.50 13.53
C ALA A 83 -5.66 17.82 12.06
N ASP A 84 -6.02 19.08 11.75
CA ASP A 84 -6.32 19.50 10.38
C ASP A 84 -5.07 19.47 9.48
N GLU A 85 -3.94 19.95 9.98
CA GLU A 85 -2.68 19.96 9.20
C GLU A 85 -2.17 18.54 8.95
N VAL A 86 -2.23 17.68 9.97
CA VAL A 86 -1.86 16.26 9.85
C VAL A 86 -2.78 15.55 8.86
N SER A 87 -4.09 15.82 8.91
CA SER A 87 -5.08 15.26 7.99
C SER A 87 -4.77 15.59 6.53
N GLU A 88 -4.46 16.85 6.23
CA GLU A 88 -4.13 17.29 4.87
C GLU A 88 -2.81 16.67 4.39
N LYS A 89 -1.79 16.58 5.25
CA LYS A 89 -0.53 15.91 4.91
C LYS A 89 -0.72 14.42 4.66
N MET A 90 -1.53 13.74 5.46
CA MET A 90 -1.85 12.32 5.27
C MET A 90 -2.59 12.10 3.94
N ARG A 91 -3.63 12.90 3.68
CA ARG A 91 -4.37 12.86 2.41
C ARG A 91 -3.44 13.06 1.22
N GLY A 92 -2.62 14.11 1.24
CA GLY A 92 -1.65 14.39 0.18
C GLY A 92 -0.63 13.28 -0.02
N ALA A 93 -0.09 12.72 1.07
CA ALA A 93 0.87 11.62 1.01
C ALA A 93 0.27 10.34 0.41
N MET A 94 -0.94 9.95 0.83
CA MET A 94 -1.62 8.75 0.34
C MET A 94 -2.06 8.89 -1.12
N THR A 95 -2.67 10.03 -1.50
CA THR A 95 -3.05 10.31 -2.90
C THR A 95 -1.82 10.29 -3.81
N LYS A 96 -0.74 10.99 -3.43
CA LYS A 96 0.52 11.02 -4.21
C LYS A 96 1.14 9.64 -4.38
N ALA A 97 1.07 8.78 -3.37
CA ALA A 97 1.59 7.41 -3.47
C ALA A 97 0.78 6.56 -4.46
N GLY A 98 -0.55 6.68 -4.42
CA GLY A 98 -1.42 5.98 -5.35
C GLY A 98 -1.23 6.46 -6.79
N GLU A 99 -1.27 7.78 -7.04
CA GLU A 99 -1.09 8.38 -8.38
C GLU A 99 0.28 8.06 -9.00
N ARG A 100 1.30 7.82 -8.16
CA ARG A 100 2.63 7.42 -8.65
C ARG A 100 2.63 6.03 -9.31
N ILE A 101 1.70 5.16 -8.95
CA ILE A 101 1.63 3.76 -9.40
C ILE A 101 0.39 3.51 -10.28
N LEU A 102 -0.72 4.22 -10.04
CA LEU A 102 -1.96 4.13 -10.79
C LEU A 102 -2.03 5.22 -11.85
N GLU A 103 -1.97 4.85 -13.13
CA GLU A 103 -1.93 5.80 -14.24
C GLU A 103 -3.32 6.24 -14.75
N LYS A 104 -4.36 5.44 -14.51
CA LYS A 104 -5.65 5.55 -15.23
C LYS A 104 -6.86 5.83 -14.34
N VAL A 105 -6.68 5.77 -13.02
CA VAL A 105 -7.78 5.85 -12.06
C VAL A 105 -7.37 6.84 -10.97
N PRO A 106 -8.24 7.81 -10.62
CA PRO A 106 -7.97 8.74 -9.53
C PRO A 106 -7.89 8.02 -8.18
N VAL A 107 -7.18 8.62 -7.23
CA VAL A 107 -6.97 8.06 -5.89
C VAL A 107 -7.69 8.93 -4.86
N GLU A 108 -8.67 8.33 -4.22
CA GLU A 108 -9.43 8.95 -3.14
C GLU A 108 -8.94 8.44 -1.78
N VAL A 109 -8.97 9.31 -0.77
CA VAL A 109 -8.53 9.01 0.59
C VAL A 109 -9.60 9.50 1.54
N GLU A 110 -10.03 8.66 2.46
CA GLU A 110 -10.91 9.05 3.56
C GLU A 110 -10.05 9.37 4.79
N ILE A 111 -10.40 10.44 5.50
CA ILE A 111 -9.75 10.81 6.76
C ILE A 111 -10.82 10.97 7.81
N VAL A 112 -10.61 10.32 8.96
CA VAL A 112 -11.46 10.43 10.14
C VAL A 112 -10.59 10.86 11.31
N VAL A 113 -11.00 11.93 12.00
CA VAL A 113 -10.35 12.39 13.24
C VAL A 113 -11.23 11.96 14.42
N SER A 114 -10.63 11.27 15.38
CA SER A 114 -11.30 10.78 16.58
C SER A 114 -10.36 10.82 17.77
N ARG A 115 -10.92 10.85 18.98
CA ARG A 115 -10.16 10.74 20.24
C ARG A 115 -9.73 9.30 20.55
N GLU A 116 -10.35 8.33 19.89
CA GLU A 116 -10.07 6.92 20.05
C GLU A 116 -10.25 6.19 18.72
N TRP A 117 -9.53 5.09 18.56
CA TRP A 117 -9.70 4.23 17.39
C TRP A 117 -10.87 3.29 17.62
N THR A 118 -11.88 3.41 16.75
CA THR A 118 -13.06 2.53 16.69
C THR A 118 -13.14 1.92 15.31
N LYS A 119 -13.40 0.61 15.24
CA LYS A 119 -13.61 -0.11 14.00
C LYS A 119 -15.08 -0.07 13.56
#